data_AF-A0A2D5ZFM6-F1
#
_entry.id   AF-A0A2D5ZFM6-F1
#
_cell.length_a   1.000
_cell.length_b   1.000
_cell.length_c   1.000
_cell.angle_alpha   90.00
_cell.angle_beta   90.00
_cell.angle_gamma   90.00
#
_symmetry.space_group_name_H-M   'P 1'
#
loop_
_entity.id
_entity.type
_entity.pdbx_description
1 polymer ?
#
loop_
_entity_poly.entity_id
_entity_poly.type
_entity_poly.pdbx_seq_one_letter_code
_entity_poly.pdbx_strand_id
1 'polypeptide(L)'
;MKIGTWTLKTKLTVAVMMAAGITAVVIGGYYAWLSTPPPLPQTADDVLTMIRSARYARLPEYRQQEYLDHGRRLLRDLSPEQRRALYERAGADESARQALREVRRGAMIQRAIEYARADVQARTRLLDTQIDRMEERRARRTREGGRRPGRERGGDSGNRAERRGRFRERMQDRFETGNPQLNSLIGEYFRALRARREQRRR
;
A
#
# COMPACT_ATOMS: atom_id res chain seq x y z
N MET A 1 -64.51 14.06 -22.44
CA MET A 1 -63.27 13.27 -22.33
C MET A 1 -63.46 12.19 -21.27
N LYS A 2 -63.45 10.90 -21.63
CA LYS A 2 -63.47 9.81 -20.65
C LYS A 2 -62.03 9.55 -20.20
N ILE A 3 -61.73 9.80 -18.92
CA ILE A 3 -60.44 9.43 -18.33
C ILE A 3 -60.49 7.92 -18.12
N GLY A 4 -59.73 7.15 -18.90
CA GLY A 4 -59.66 5.70 -18.76
C GLY A 4 -59.10 5.31 -17.39
N THR A 5 -59.83 4.49 -16.64
CA THR A 5 -59.39 3.99 -15.33
C THR A 5 -58.32 2.91 -15.52
N TRP A 6 -57.11 3.16 -15.04
CA TRP A 6 -56.02 2.19 -15.10
C TRP A 6 -56.27 1.02 -14.15
N THR A 7 -56.14 -0.21 -14.65
CA THR A 7 -56.26 -1.41 -13.81
C THR A 7 -55.10 -1.51 -12.81
N LEU A 8 -55.32 -2.15 -11.66
CA LEU A 8 -54.30 -2.35 -10.62
C LEU A 8 -53.04 -3.03 -11.19
N LYS A 9 -53.22 -3.98 -12.13
CA LYS A 9 -52.12 -4.66 -12.82
C LYS A 9 -51.25 -3.66 -13.59
N THR A 10 -51.87 -2.77 -14.37
CA THR A 10 -51.14 -1.74 -15.12
C THR A 10 -50.38 -0.78 -14.20
N LYS A 11 -50.98 -0.39 -13.06
CA LYS A 11 -50.31 0.45 -12.06
C LYS A 11 -49.08 -0.25 -11.43
N LEU A 12 -49.21 -1.54 -11.10
CA LEU A 12 -48.12 -2.33 -10.54
C LEU A 12 -46.97 -2.49 -11.54
N THR A 13 -47.26 -2.82 -12.80
CA THR A 13 -46.23 -2.98 -13.83
C THR A 13 -45.46 -1.67 -14.07
N VAL A 14 -46.15 -0.53 -14.12
CA VAL A 14 -45.49 0.78 -14.27
C VAL A 14 -44.65 1.13 -13.04
N ALA A 15 -45.13 0.85 -11.83
CA ALA A 15 -44.34 1.06 -10.61
C ALA A 15 -43.04 0.23 -10.60
N VAL A 16 -43.11 -1.04 -11.01
CA VAL A 16 -41.94 -1.92 -11.12
C VAL A 16 -40.98 -1.42 -12.20
N MET A 17 -41.48 -1.00 -13.37
CA MET A 17 -40.64 -0.43 -14.43
C MET A 17 -39.96 0.87 -13.99
N MET A 18 -40.65 1.75 -13.27
CA MET A 18 -40.06 2.97 -12.71
C MET A 18 -39.00 2.65 -11.65
N ALA A 19 -39.27 1.70 -10.74
CA ALA A 19 -38.30 1.28 -9.73
C ALA A 19 -37.05 0.65 -10.37
N ALA A 20 -37.23 -0.16 -11.41
CA ALA A 20 -36.12 -0.73 -12.17
C ALA A 20 -35.31 0.35 -12.91
N GLY A 21 -35.99 1.33 -13.51
CA GLY A 21 -35.35 2.48 -14.17
C GLY A 21 -34.51 3.32 -13.20
N ILE A 22 -35.05 3.68 -12.04
CA ILE A 22 -34.33 4.42 -10.99
C ILE A 22 -33.11 3.61 -10.52
N THR A 23 -33.29 2.31 -10.30
CA THR A 23 -32.21 1.41 -9.88
C THR A 23 -31.08 1.37 -10.91
N ALA A 24 -31.41 1.26 -12.20
CA ALA A 24 -30.43 1.27 -13.29
C ALA A 24 -29.64 2.59 -13.34
N VAL A 25 -30.31 3.74 -13.16
CA VAL A 25 -29.65 5.06 -13.13
C VAL A 25 -28.71 5.19 -11.93
N VAL A 26 -29.13 4.75 -10.74
CA VAL A 26 -28.30 4.79 -9.53
C VAL A 26 -27.06 3.91 -9.68
N ILE A 27 -27.22 2.67 -10.18
CA ILE A 27 -26.10 1.75 -10.42
C ILE A 27 -25.18 2.31 -11.51
N GLY A 28 -25.72 2.82 -12.61
CA GLY A 28 -24.96 3.41 -13.70
C GLY A 28 -24.16 4.64 -13.24
N GLY A 29 -24.79 5.52 -12.47
CA GLY A 29 -24.13 6.70 -11.89
C GLY A 29 -23.01 6.33 -10.91
N TYR A 30 -23.24 5.33 -10.05
CA TYR A 30 -22.22 4.82 -9.13
C TYR A 30 -21.03 4.21 -9.88
N TYR A 31 -21.29 3.42 -10.93
CA TYR A 31 -20.23 2.83 -11.75
C TYR A 31 -19.43 3.88 -12.54
N ALA A 32 -20.11 4.89 -13.08
CA ALA A 32 -19.47 6.02 -13.74
C ALA A 32 -18.56 6.80 -12.76
N TRP A 33 -19.05 7.10 -11.56
CA TRP A 33 -18.26 7.75 -10.51
C TRP A 33 -17.04 6.93 -10.08
N LEU A 34 -17.19 5.60 -10.00
CA LEU A 34 -16.08 4.70 -9.69
C LEU A 34 -15.02 4.61 -10.79
N SER A 35 -15.41 4.85 -12.04
CA SER A 35 -14.50 4.83 -13.19
C SER A 35 -13.71 6.13 -13.35
N THR A 36 -14.21 7.23 -12.78
CA THR A 36 -13.49 8.51 -12.77
C THR A 36 -12.30 8.43 -11.81
N PRO A 37 -11.07 8.79 -12.23
CA PRO A 37 -9.92 8.82 -11.32
C PRO A 37 -10.12 9.81 -10.16
N PRO A 38 -9.78 9.45 -8.91
CA PRO A 38 -9.82 10.40 -7.79
C PRO A 38 -8.85 11.56 -8.02
N PRO A 39 -9.09 12.76 -7.49
CA PRO A 39 -8.09 13.82 -7.54
C PRO A 39 -6.79 13.36 -6.85
N LEU A 40 -5.64 13.89 -7.27
CA LEU A 40 -4.37 13.61 -6.60
C LEU A 40 -4.46 14.08 -5.13
N PRO A 41 -4.00 13.26 -4.17
CA PRO A 41 -4.04 13.63 -2.76
C PRO A 41 -3.09 14.80 -2.52
N GLN A 42 -3.49 15.76 -1.69
CA GLN A 42 -2.66 16.94 -1.40
C GLN A 42 -1.94 16.82 -0.06
N THR A 43 -2.47 16.00 0.85
CA THR A 43 -1.90 15.77 2.18
C THR A 43 -1.58 14.30 2.41
N ALA A 44 -0.77 14.01 3.44
CA ALA A 44 -0.47 12.64 3.84
C ALA A 44 -1.71 11.86 4.30
N ASP A 45 -2.69 12.53 4.94
CA ASP A 45 -3.94 11.90 5.37
C ASP A 45 -4.85 11.59 4.16
N ASP A 46 -4.83 12.44 3.13
CA ASP A 46 -5.54 12.16 1.87
C ASP A 46 -4.97 10.94 1.16
N VAL A 47 -3.65 10.73 1.20
CA VAL A 47 -3.01 9.55 0.61
C VAL A 47 -3.56 8.27 1.25
N LEU A 48 -3.66 8.24 2.58
CA LEU A 48 -4.18 7.05 3.28
C LEU A 48 -5.65 6.81 2.95
N THR A 49 -6.45 7.87 2.93
CA THR A 49 -7.88 7.80 2.59
C THR A 49 -8.09 7.34 1.16
N MET A 50 -7.30 7.86 0.22
CA MET A 50 -7.37 7.52 -1.19
C MET A 50 -6.95 6.07 -1.45
N ILE A 51 -5.85 5.59 -0.87
CA ILE A 51 -5.42 4.18 -1.05
C ILE A 51 -6.50 3.20 -0.57
N ARG A 52 -7.23 3.56 0.50
CA ARG A 52 -8.34 2.77 1.03
C ARG A 52 -9.62 2.85 0.19
N SER A 53 -9.69 3.75 -0.79
CA SER A 53 -10.91 3.98 -1.55
C SER A 53 -11.15 2.88 -2.59
N ALA A 54 -12.42 2.52 -2.80
CA ALA A 54 -12.82 1.59 -3.87
C ALA A 54 -12.42 2.11 -5.26
N ARG A 55 -12.32 3.44 -5.43
CA ARG A 55 -11.86 4.08 -6.67
C ARG A 55 -10.40 3.74 -6.95
N TYR A 56 -9.52 3.87 -5.95
CA TYR A 56 -8.11 3.54 -6.10
C TYR A 56 -7.89 2.07 -6.45
N ALA A 57 -8.57 1.16 -5.76
CA ALA A 57 -8.46 -0.28 -6.01
C ALA A 57 -8.84 -0.70 -7.45
N ARG A 58 -9.69 0.09 -8.12
CA ARG A 58 -10.13 -0.14 -9.50
C ARG A 58 -9.26 0.55 -10.55
N LEU A 59 -8.33 1.43 -10.12
CA LEU A 59 -7.43 2.09 -11.06
C LEU A 59 -6.52 1.07 -11.74
N PRO A 60 -6.15 1.28 -13.02
CA PRO A 60 -5.07 0.54 -13.64
C PRO A 60 -3.77 0.63 -12.83
N GLU A 61 -2.94 -0.42 -12.87
CA GLU A 61 -1.72 -0.51 -12.05
C GLU A 61 -0.78 0.68 -12.26
N TYR A 62 -0.62 1.16 -13.50
CA TYR A 62 0.22 2.32 -13.79
C TYR A 62 -0.27 3.61 -13.10
N ARG A 63 -1.60 3.81 -13.00
CA ARG A 63 -2.18 4.94 -12.25
C ARG A 63 -1.97 4.73 -10.76
N GLN A 64 -2.22 3.53 -10.25
CA GLN A 64 -1.98 3.22 -8.84
C GLN A 64 -0.54 3.58 -8.42
N GLN A 65 0.44 3.25 -9.26
CA GLN A 65 1.85 3.62 -9.06
C GLN A 65 2.06 5.13 -9.03
N GLU A 66 1.44 5.89 -9.93
CA GLU A 66 1.50 7.37 -9.94
C GLU A 66 1.04 7.98 -8.61
N TYR A 67 -0.08 7.50 -8.06
CA TYR A 67 -0.59 7.95 -6.76
C TYR A 67 0.31 7.52 -5.59
N LEU A 68 0.86 6.30 -5.62
CA LEU A 68 1.82 5.86 -4.58
C LEU A 68 3.10 6.68 -4.61
N ASP A 69 3.56 7.05 -5.80
CA ASP A 69 4.73 7.91 -5.97
C ASP A 69 4.46 9.33 -5.48
N HIS A 70 3.31 9.89 -5.81
CA HIS A 70 2.90 11.19 -5.28
C HIS A 70 2.78 11.15 -3.74
N GLY A 71 2.10 10.14 -3.20
CA GLY A 71 1.96 9.96 -1.76
C GLY A 71 3.28 9.75 -1.03
N ARG A 72 4.23 9.05 -1.66
CA ARG A 72 5.60 8.90 -1.13
C ARG A 72 6.31 10.25 -1.01
N ARG A 73 6.13 11.18 -1.96
CA ARG A 73 6.70 12.53 -1.88
C ARG A 73 6.09 13.28 -0.71
N LEU A 74 4.77 13.31 -0.60
CA LEU A 74 4.07 13.93 0.53
C LEU A 74 4.55 13.40 1.89
N LEU A 75 4.67 12.08 2.04
CA LEU A 75 5.17 11.45 3.28
C LEU A 75 6.65 11.78 3.59
N ARG A 76 7.46 11.96 2.55
CA ARG A 76 8.87 12.34 2.68
C ARG A 76 9.01 13.80 3.11
N ASP A 77 8.11 14.65 2.65
CA ASP A 77 8.17 16.09 2.89
C ASP A 77 7.58 16.46 4.28
N LEU A 78 6.91 15.52 4.95
CA LEU A 78 6.51 15.66 6.37
C LEU A 78 7.71 15.88 7.30
N SER A 79 7.53 16.76 8.28
CA SER A 79 8.46 16.92 9.39
C SER A 79 8.59 15.61 10.20
N PRO A 80 9.69 15.40 10.95
CA PRO A 80 9.84 14.23 11.81
C PRO A 80 8.67 14.03 12.79
N GLU A 81 8.14 15.11 13.36
CA GLU A 81 7.03 15.14 14.32
C GLU A 81 5.72 14.75 13.65
N GLN A 82 5.41 15.38 12.51
CA GLN A 82 4.21 15.07 11.72
C GLN A 82 4.22 13.61 11.26
N ARG A 83 5.38 13.15 10.79
CA ARG A 83 5.57 11.77 10.37
C ARG A 83 5.35 10.82 11.53
N ARG A 84 5.89 11.12 12.72
CA ARG A 84 5.69 10.31 13.93
C ARG A 84 4.21 10.24 14.30
N ALA A 85 3.53 11.38 14.37
CA ALA A 85 2.10 11.45 14.67
C ALA A 85 1.26 10.66 13.65
N LEU A 86 1.60 10.75 12.36
CA LEU A 86 0.96 9.94 11.31
C LEU A 86 1.14 8.44 11.57
N TYR A 87 2.36 7.98 11.87
CA TYR A 87 2.61 6.57 12.15
C TYR A 87 1.95 6.09 13.44
N GLU A 88 1.83 6.94 14.46
CA GLU A 88 1.13 6.63 15.71
C GLU A 88 -0.38 6.47 15.45
N ARG A 89 -1.01 7.44 14.76
CA ARG A 89 -2.42 7.36 14.35
C ARG A 89 -2.69 6.15 13.47
N ALA A 90 -1.88 5.95 12.43
CA ALA A 90 -2.01 4.80 11.56
C ALA A 90 -1.76 3.49 12.31
N GLY A 91 -0.97 3.48 13.38
CA GLY A 91 -0.73 2.30 14.21
C GLY A 91 -2.00 1.72 14.86
N ALA A 92 -2.98 2.58 15.15
CA ALA A 92 -4.27 2.23 15.75
C ALA A 92 -5.31 1.73 14.73
N ASP A 93 -5.14 2.01 13.43
CA ASP A 93 -6.08 1.64 12.37
C ASP A 93 -5.41 0.66 11.38
N GLU A 94 -5.89 -0.60 11.33
CA GLU A 94 -5.32 -1.62 10.44
C GLU A 94 -5.35 -1.21 8.97
N SER A 95 -6.41 -0.54 8.53
CA SER A 95 -6.53 -0.10 7.13
C SER A 95 -5.49 0.98 6.79
N ALA A 96 -5.23 1.90 7.73
CA ALA A 96 -4.16 2.90 7.60
C ALA A 96 -2.77 2.24 7.62
N ARG A 97 -2.57 1.21 8.46
CA ARG A 97 -1.33 0.41 8.45
C ARG A 97 -1.11 -0.27 7.11
N GLN A 98 -2.17 -0.79 6.49
CA GLN A 98 -2.10 -1.45 5.19
C GLN A 98 -1.76 -0.44 4.08
N ALA A 99 -2.43 0.71 4.04
CA ALA A 99 -2.11 1.78 3.10
C ALA A 99 -0.63 2.23 3.21
N LEU A 100 -0.12 2.42 4.43
CA LEU A 100 1.30 2.72 4.64
C LEU A 100 2.24 1.58 4.23
N ARG A 101 1.81 0.32 4.30
CA ARG A 101 2.58 -0.81 3.77
C ARG A 101 2.63 -0.77 2.26
N GLU A 102 1.54 -0.41 1.59
CA GLU A 102 1.47 -0.29 0.13
C GLU A 102 2.37 0.82 -0.39
N VAL A 103 2.34 2.02 0.20
CA VAL A 103 3.26 3.11 -0.19
C VAL A 103 4.73 2.68 -0.04
N ARG A 104 5.06 1.99 1.05
CA ARG A 104 6.42 1.46 1.25
C ARG A 104 6.77 0.35 0.26
N ARG A 105 5.80 -0.49 -0.10
CA ARG A 105 5.97 -1.55 -1.11
C ARG A 105 6.24 -0.94 -2.48
N GLY A 106 5.46 0.06 -2.91
CA GLY A 106 5.69 0.80 -4.15
C GLY A 106 7.08 1.43 -4.19
N ALA A 107 7.49 2.09 -3.11
CA ALA A 107 8.84 2.67 -2.99
C ALA A 107 9.96 1.63 -3.13
N MET A 108 9.74 0.41 -2.65
CA MET A 108 10.68 -0.70 -2.72
C MET A 108 10.74 -1.33 -4.10
N ILE A 109 9.58 -1.50 -4.76
CA ILE A 109 9.49 -1.94 -6.16
C ILE A 109 10.28 -0.97 -7.04
N GLN A 110 10.05 0.33 -6.88
CA GLN A 110 10.72 1.35 -7.68
C GLN A 110 12.25 1.29 -7.52
N ARG A 111 12.75 1.07 -6.30
CA ARG A 111 14.19 0.89 -6.05
C ARG A 111 14.77 -0.38 -6.69
N ALA A 112 14.00 -1.46 -6.68
CA ALA A 112 14.43 -2.70 -7.33
C ALA A 112 14.52 -2.51 -8.85
N ILE A 113 13.58 -1.79 -9.45
CA ILE A 113 13.60 -1.41 -10.87
C ILE A 113 14.79 -0.49 -11.17
N GLU A 114 15.02 0.54 -10.36
CA GLU A 114 16.18 1.45 -10.48
C GLU A 114 17.50 0.66 -10.42
N TYR A 115 17.62 -0.27 -9.48
CA TYR A 115 18.79 -1.15 -9.37
C TYR A 115 18.97 -2.03 -10.60
N ALA A 116 17.89 -2.66 -11.08
CA ALA A 116 17.95 -3.54 -12.24
C ALA A 116 18.37 -2.79 -13.52
N ARG A 117 17.94 -1.53 -13.68
CA ARG A 117 18.28 -0.69 -14.84
C ARG A 117 19.64 0.01 -14.74
N ALA A 118 20.17 0.17 -13.53
CA ALA A 118 21.44 0.85 -13.29
C ALA A 118 22.64 0.05 -13.83
N ASP A 119 23.68 0.76 -14.29
CA ASP A 119 24.98 0.16 -14.60
C ASP A 119 25.72 -0.33 -13.34
N VAL A 120 26.86 -1.00 -13.51
CA VAL A 120 27.62 -1.60 -12.40
C VAL A 120 28.04 -0.58 -11.34
N GLN A 121 28.48 0.61 -11.75
CA GLN A 121 28.91 1.65 -10.82
C GLN A 121 27.71 2.25 -10.08
N ALA A 122 26.63 2.56 -10.80
CA ALA A 122 25.40 3.10 -10.25
C ALA A 122 24.73 2.11 -9.28
N ARG A 123 24.70 0.80 -9.60
CA ARG A 123 24.26 -0.26 -8.70
C ARG A 123 25.04 -0.24 -7.38
N THR A 124 26.36 -0.14 -7.46
CA THR A 124 27.23 -0.08 -6.27
C THR A 124 26.89 1.13 -5.39
N ARG A 125 26.77 2.32 -6.00
CA ARG A 125 26.39 3.55 -5.28
C ARG A 125 25.00 3.45 -4.63
N LEU A 126 24.03 2.86 -5.33
CA LEU A 126 22.68 2.64 -4.81
C LEU A 126 22.69 1.72 -3.59
N LEU A 127 23.44 0.61 -3.65
CA LEU A 127 23.56 -0.32 -2.54
C LEU A 127 24.29 0.31 -1.34
N ASP A 128 25.39 1.02 -1.58
CA ASP A 128 26.17 1.67 -0.52
C ASP A 128 25.36 2.74 0.21
N THR A 129 24.70 3.63 -0.54
CA THR A 129 23.80 4.65 0.02
C THR A 129 22.70 4.00 0.88
N GLN A 130 22.16 2.87 0.43
CA GLN A 130 21.13 2.17 1.17
C GLN A 130 21.68 1.50 2.44
N ILE A 131 22.90 0.94 2.39
CA ILE A 131 23.59 0.38 3.56
C ILE A 131 23.85 1.48 4.60
N ASP A 132 24.38 2.64 4.18
CA ASP A 132 24.67 3.75 5.08
C ASP A 132 23.42 4.22 5.82
N ARG A 133 22.31 4.41 5.10
CA ARG A 133 21.00 4.76 5.71
C ARG A 133 20.52 3.69 6.70
N MET A 134 20.77 2.41 6.45
CA MET A 134 20.39 1.34 7.36
C MET A 134 21.25 1.33 8.62
N GLU A 135 22.55 1.61 8.48
CA GLU A 135 23.51 1.63 9.57
C GLU A 135 23.34 2.87 10.44
N GLU A 136 23.10 4.03 9.85
CA GLU A 136 22.70 5.26 10.55
C GLU A 136 21.43 5.04 11.38
N ARG A 137 20.37 4.48 10.78
CA ARG A 137 19.13 4.14 11.51
C ARG A 137 19.39 3.15 12.65
N ARG A 138 20.30 2.20 12.45
CA ARG A 138 20.67 1.23 13.50
C ARG A 138 21.41 1.92 14.63
N ALA A 139 22.40 2.75 14.31
CA ALA A 139 23.19 3.52 15.27
C ALA A 139 22.30 4.46 16.08
N ARG A 140 21.36 5.17 15.43
CA ARG A 140 20.37 6.02 16.10
C ARG A 140 19.52 5.25 17.10
N ARG A 141 19.01 4.07 16.73
CA ARG A 141 18.25 3.20 17.65
C ARG A 141 19.07 2.69 18.84
N THR A 142 20.36 2.46 18.63
CA THR A 142 21.26 2.07 19.73
C THR A 142 21.52 3.25 20.68
N ARG A 143 21.70 4.47 20.14
CA ARG A 143 21.94 5.70 20.92
C ARG A 143 20.70 6.18 21.69
N GLU A 144 19.51 6.06 21.10
CA GLU A 144 18.23 6.39 21.76
C GLU A 144 17.81 5.38 22.85
N GLY A 145 18.75 4.57 23.36
CA GLY A 145 18.58 3.85 24.61
C GLY A 145 17.65 2.64 24.57
N GLY A 146 17.38 2.04 23.40
CA GLY A 146 16.96 0.62 23.27
C GLY A 146 15.71 0.13 24.04
N ARG A 147 15.00 0.96 24.81
CA ARG A 147 13.75 0.62 25.49
C ARG A 147 12.61 1.06 24.60
N ARG A 148 12.24 0.20 23.66
CA ARG A 148 10.84 0.16 23.24
C ARG A 148 10.01 -0.26 24.46
N PRO A 149 9.01 0.51 24.92
CA PRO A 149 7.96 -0.04 25.76
C PRO A 149 7.24 -1.12 24.94
N GLY A 150 7.20 -2.36 25.44
CA GLY A 150 6.49 -3.46 24.78
C GLY A 150 7.35 -4.59 24.19
N ARG A 151 8.63 -4.69 24.55
CA ARG A 151 9.34 -5.97 24.42
C ARG A 151 9.92 -6.37 25.76
N GLU A 152 9.03 -6.72 26.67
CA GLU A 152 9.38 -7.63 27.75
C GLU A 152 10.17 -8.77 27.13
N ARG A 153 11.39 -8.91 27.63
CA ARG A 153 12.31 -10.00 27.35
C ARG A 153 11.82 -11.21 28.14
N GLY A 154 10.53 -11.54 28.01
CA GLY A 154 9.90 -12.74 28.52
C GLY A 154 10.01 -13.82 27.46
N GLY A 155 10.62 -14.95 27.81
CA GLY A 155 10.85 -16.07 26.92
C GLY A 155 9.54 -16.71 26.45
N ASP A 156 9.01 -16.28 25.31
CA ASP A 156 7.97 -17.03 24.60
C ASP A 156 8.63 -17.87 23.49
N SER A 157 9.14 -19.02 23.91
CA SER A 157 9.61 -20.11 23.06
C SER A 157 8.47 -20.76 22.26
N GLY A 158 7.21 -20.64 22.72
CA GLY A 158 6.04 -21.29 22.13
C GLY A 158 5.60 -20.70 20.79
N ASN A 159 5.83 -19.42 20.56
CA ASN A 159 5.31 -18.71 19.37
C ASN A 159 6.19 -18.82 18.11
N ARG A 160 7.31 -19.55 18.14
CA ARG A 160 8.28 -19.55 17.03
C ARG A 160 7.75 -20.30 15.81
N ALA A 161 7.04 -21.39 16.02
CA ALA A 161 6.39 -22.17 14.97
C ALA A 161 5.22 -21.40 14.33
N GLU A 162 4.35 -20.80 15.15
CA GLU A 162 3.22 -20.00 14.66
C GLU A 162 3.67 -18.73 13.90
N ARG A 163 4.74 -18.07 14.38
CA ARG A 163 5.37 -16.95 13.64
C ARG A 163 5.97 -17.40 12.31
N ARG A 164 6.55 -18.60 12.25
CA ARG A 164 7.04 -19.19 10.99
C ARG A 164 5.89 -19.54 10.04
N GLY A 165 4.80 -20.11 10.56
CA GLY A 165 3.58 -20.41 9.79
C GLY A 165 2.99 -19.15 9.15
N ARG A 166 2.71 -18.11 9.97
CA ARG A 166 2.22 -16.80 9.48
C ARG A 166 3.18 -16.09 8.55
N PHE A 167 4.47 -16.37 8.62
CA PHE A 167 5.45 -15.83 7.67
C PHE A 167 5.40 -16.58 6.35
N ARG A 168 5.30 -17.91 6.39
CA ARG A 168 5.19 -18.77 5.21
C ARG A 168 3.91 -18.50 4.43
N GLU A 169 2.78 -18.41 5.12
CA GLU A 169 1.47 -18.08 4.53
C GLU A 169 1.52 -16.71 3.84
N ARG A 170 2.09 -15.68 4.48
CA ARG A 170 2.29 -14.36 3.86
C ARG A 170 3.26 -14.35 2.69
N MET A 171 4.19 -15.31 2.61
CA MET A 171 5.08 -15.44 1.47
C MET A 171 4.36 -16.16 0.33
N GLN A 172 3.60 -17.21 0.64
CA GLN A 172 2.81 -17.96 -0.32
C GLN A 172 1.74 -17.08 -0.98
N ASP A 173 0.98 -16.33 -0.17
CA ASP A 173 -0.03 -15.37 -0.65
C ASP A 173 0.60 -14.33 -1.60
N ARG A 174 1.84 -13.90 -1.36
CA ARG A 174 2.57 -13.00 -2.28
C ARG A 174 2.99 -13.64 -3.59
N PHE A 175 3.27 -14.95 -3.60
CA PHE A 175 3.59 -15.68 -4.82
C PHE A 175 2.35 -15.98 -5.63
N GLU A 176 1.22 -16.25 -4.96
CA GLU A 176 -0.05 -16.55 -5.61
C GLU A 176 -0.75 -15.30 -6.15
N THR A 177 -0.69 -14.17 -5.44
CA THR A 177 -1.41 -12.93 -5.82
C THR A 177 -0.51 -11.84 -6.41
N GLY A 178 0.81 -12.01 -6.38
CA GLY A 178 1.77 -10.99 -6.80
C GLY A 178 2.35 -11.20 -8.19
N ASN A 179 2.74 -10.11 -8.84
CA ASN A 179 3.51 -10.15 -10.09
C ASN A 179 4.88 -10.85 -9.86
N PRO A 180 5.14 -12.01 -10.48
CA PRO A 180 6.34 -12.80 -10.23
C PRO A 180 7.62 -12.11 -10.73
N GLN A 181 7.54 -11.33 -11.81
CA GLN A 181 8.67 -10.56 -12.32
C GLN A 181 9.11 -9.49 -11.30
N LEU A 182 8.16 -8.73 -10.75
CA LEU A 182 8.45 -7.73 -9.71
C LEU A 182 9.01 -8.37 -8.44
N ASN A 183 8.46 -9.52 -8.03
CA ASN A 183 8.95 -10.27 -6.88
C ASN A 183 10.41 -10.75 -7.08
N SER A 184 10.78 -11.17 -8.30
CA SER A 184 12.16 -11.54 -8.64
C SER A 184 13.11 -10.34 -8.51
N LEU A 185 12.76 -9.20 -9.09
CA LEU A 185 13.58 -7.98 -9.02
C LEU A 185 13.83 -7.54 -7.58
N ILE A 186 12.79 -7.57 -6.73
CA ILE A 186 12.92 -7.27 -5.30
C ILE A 186 13.87 -8.27 -4.63
N GLY A 187 13.72 -9.56 -4.92
CA GLY A 187 14.56 -10.62 -4.37
C GLY A 187 16.04 -10.46 -4.73
N GLU A 188 16.34 -10.15 -5.99
CA GLU A 188 17.68 -9.87 -6.48
C GLU A 188 18.29 -8.63 -5.81
N TYR A 189 17.53 -7.54 -5.71
CA TYR A 189 17.96 -6.32 -5.04
C TYR A 189 18.37 -6.60 -3.58
N PHE A 190 17.57 -7.35 -2.82
CA PHE A 190 17.90 -7.67 -1.43
C PHE A 190 19.07 -8.65 -1.30
N ARG A 191 19.22 -9.58 -2.23
CA ARG A 191 20.37 -10.50 -2.28
C ARG A 191 21.66 -9.69 -2.49
N ALA A 192 21.66 -8.78 -3.46
CA ALA A 192 22.78 -7.89 -3.74
C ALA A 192 23.10 -6.96 -2.55
N LEU A 193 22.07 -6.39 -1.91
CA LEU A 193 22.25 -5.55 -0.73
C LEU A 193 22.88 -6.31 0.44
N ARG A 194 22.50 -7.57 0.65
CA ARG A 194 23.09 -8.43 1.70
C ARG A 194 24.55 -8.75 1.37
N ALA A 195 24.83 -9.18 0.14
CA ALA A 195 26.18 -9.50 -0.30
C ALA A 195 27.13 -8.29 -0.19
N ARG A 196 26.68 -7.10 -0.63
CA ARG A 196 27.47 -5.87 -0.54
C ARG A 196 27.75 -5.47 0.91
N ARG A 197 26.79 -5.66 1.81
CA ARG A 197 26.98 -5.40 3.24
C ARG A 197 28.00 -6.35 3.87
N GLU A 198 28.01 -7.62 3.47
CA GLU A 198 29.01 -8.59 3.93
C GLU A 198 30.41 -8.23 3.40
N GLN A 199 30.52 -7.78 2.16
CA GLN A 199 31.78 -7.28 1.59
C GLN A 199 32.34 -6.09 2.38
N ARG A 200 31.50 -5.13 2.79
CA ARG A 200 31.92 -3.95 3.59
C ARG A 200 32.38 -4.28 5.02
N ARG A 201 32.09 -5.47 5.52
CA ARG A 201 32.44 -5.90 6.89
C ARG A 201 33.74 -6.70 6.96
N ARG A 202 34.22 -7.20 5.82
CA ARG A 202 35.52 -7.84 5.70
C ARG A 202 36.57 -6.77 5.46
#